data_AF-A0A256YSI5-F1
#
_entry.id   AF-A0A256YSI5-F1
#
_cell.length_a   1.000
_cell.length_b   1.000
_cell.length_c   1.000
_cell.angle_alpha   90.00
_cell.angle_beta   90.00
_cell.angle_gamma   90.00
#
_symmetry.space_group_name_H-M   'P 1'
#
loop_
_entity.id
_entity.type
_entity.pdbx_description
1 polymer ?
#
loop_
_entity_poly.entity_id
_entity_poly.type
_entity_poly.pdbx_seq_one_letter_code
_entity_poly.pdbx_strand_id
1 'polypeptide(L)'
;MVELSNEAKELLVNVQTHNQQLQNLIAQKQNLEIQLSEIDEALKEIQDKEEIYKEVAGILIKSDKNKIIEELKEAKEFAEIRKKQINQQEENLKKTLEEEQKKLAAYL
;
A
#
# COMPACT_ATOMS: atom_id res chain seq x y z
N MET A 1 14.05 -14.85 -38.27
CA MET A 1 13.45 -14.28 -37.05
C MET A 1 12.82 -15.43 -36.31
N VAL A 2 13.25 -15.71 -35.08
CA VAL A 2 12.61 -16.74 -34.25
C VAL A 2 11.23 -16.19 -33.90
N GLU A 3 10.19 -16.74 -34.52
CA GLU A 3 8.83 -16.34 -34.24
C GLU A 3 8.47 -16.93 -32.88
N LEU A 4 8.32 -16.07 -31.87
CA LEU A 4 7.87 -16.48 -30.53
C LEU A 4 6.56 -17.26 -30.66
N SER A 5 6.47 -18.42 -30.00
CA SER A 5 5.23 -19.20 -29.96
C SER A 5 4.09 -18.35 -29.39
N ASN A 6 2.85 -18.69 -29.74
CA ASN A 6 1.70 -17.94 -29.26
C ASN A 6 1.62 -17.96 -27.73
N GLU A 7 2.02 -19.08 -27.10
CA GLU A 7 2.12 -19.24 -25.65
C GLU A 7 3.17 -18.31 -25.04
N ALA A 8 4.32 -18.13 -25.69
CA ALA A 8 5.37 -17.22 -25.22
C ALA A 8 4.95 -15.75 -25.32
N LYS A 9 4.17 -15.38 -26.35
CA LYS A 9 3.60 -14.03 -26.51
C LYS A 9 2.58 -13.72 -25.42
N GLU A 10 1.67 -14.65 -25.15
CA GLU A 10 0.67 -14.51 -24.08
C GLU A 10 1.35 -14.39 -22.70
N LEU A 11 2.34 -15.25 -22.44
CA LEU A 11 3.11 -15.20 -21.20
C LEU A 11 3.86 -13.88 -21.02
N LEU A 12 4.43 -13.32 -22.09
CA LEU A 12 5.08 -12.00 -22.06
C LEU A 12 4.08 -10.90 -21.66
N VAL A 13 2.86 -10.92 -22.23
CA VAL A 13 1.81 -9.94 -21.89
C VAL A 13 1.39 -10.08 -20.42
N ASN A 14 1.27 -11.30 -19.90
CA ASN A 14 0.95 -11.54 -18.50
C ASN A 14 2.05 -10.99 -17.57
N VAL A 15 3.32 -11.28 -17.86
CA VAL A 15 4.47 -10.74 -17.11
C VAL A 15 4.46 -9.21 -17.11
N GLN A 16 4.20 -8.57 -18.24
CA GLN A 16 4.12 -7.11 -18.32
C GLN A 16 2.98 -6.56 -17.47
N THR A 17 1.80 -7.19 -17.53
CA THR A 17 0.62 -6.82 -16.75
C THR A 17 0.88 -6.95 -15.25
N HIS A 18 1.42 -8.08 -14.81
CA HIS A 18 1.76 -8.32 -13.41
C HIS A 18 2.85 -7.38 -12.90
N ASN A 19 3.83 -7.00 -13.72
CA ASN A 19 4.82 -5.97 -13.34
C ASN A 19 4.15 -4.61 -13.09
N GLN A 20 3.21 -4.20 -13.94
CA GLN A 20 2.46 -2.95 -13.74
C GLN A 20 1.63 -3.00 -12.44
N GLN A 21 0.99 -4.13 -12.16
CA GLN A 21 0.26 -4.34 -10.91
C GLN A 21 1.19 -4.27 -9.69
N LEU A 22 2.38 -4.85 -9.77
CA LEU A 22 3.37 -4.81 -8.70
C LEU A 22 3.83 -3.38 -8.39
N GLN A 23 4.10 -2.58 -9.44
CA GLN A 23 4.44 -1.16 -9.27
C GLN A 23 3.32 -0.39 -8.57
N ASN A 24 2.06 -0.65 -8.93
CA ASN A 24 0.91 -0.02 -8.28
C ASN A 24 0.77 -0.43 -6.80
N LEU A 25 1.05 -1.69 -6.45
CA LEU A 25 1.04 -2.16 -5.06
C LEU A 25 2.15 -1.51 -4.23
N ILE A 26 3.36 -1.37 -4.80
CA ILE A 26 4.48 -0.70 -4.14
C ILE A 26 4.14 0.76 -3.85
N ALA A 27 3.58 1.49 -4.82
CA ALA A 27 3.16 2.88 -4.61
C ALA A 27 2.08 3.01 -3.53
N GLN A 28 1.08 2.11 -3.53
CA GLN A 28 0.06 2.08 -2.48
C GLN A 28 0.65 1.81 -1.10
N LYS A 29 1.62 0.90 -0.99
CA LYS A 29 2.32 0.59 0.26
C LYS A 29 3.10 1.79 0.78
N GLN A 30 3.86 2.47 -0.08
CA GLN A 30 4.61 3.67 0.30
C GLN A 30 3.69 4.78 0.83
N ASN A 31 2.58 5.06 0.15
CA ASN A 31 1.60 6.05 0.61
C ASN A 31 1.01 5.67 1.98
N LEU A 32 0.73 4.38 2.20
CA LEU A 32 0.21 3.90 3.49
C LEU A 32 1.24 3.98 4.62
N GLU A 33 2.52 3.76 4.31
CA GLU A 33 3.62 3.93 5.28
C GLU A 33 3.81 5.39 5.70
N ILE A 34 3.65 6.34 4.76
CA ILE A 34 3.63 7.77 5.08
C ILE A 34 2.46 8.08 6.02
N GLN A 35 1.24 7.64 5.69
CA GLN A 35 0.05 7.86 6.52
C GLN A 35 0.21 7.27 7.94
N LEU A 36 0.79 6.07 8.06
CA LEU A 36 1.07 5.47 9.37
C LEU A 36 2.06 6.31 10.17
N SER A 37 3.11 6.83 9.53
CA SER A 37 4.09 7.70 10.18
C SER A 37 3.45 9.00 10.68
N GLU A 38 2.60 9.63 9.85
CA GLU A 38 1.87 10.84 10.23
C GLU A 38 0.92 10.59 11.41
N ILE A 39 0.23 9.46 11.45
CA ILE A 39 -0.63 9.08 12.58
C ILE A 39 0.19 8.86 13.85
N ASP A 40 1.36 8.21 13.75
CA ASP A 40 2.25 7.98 14.89
C ASP A 40 2.82 9.29 15.45
N GLU A 41 3.20 10.22 14.58
CA GLU A 41 3.62 11.56 14.98
C GLU A 41 2.48 12.34 15.63
N ALA A 42 1.27 12.30 15.07
CA ALA A 42 0.10 12.95 15.66
C ALA A 42 -0.25 12.39 17.04
N LEU A 43 -0.23 11.07 17.21
CA LEU A 43 -0.48 10.40 18.50
C LEU A 43 0.56 10.73 19.57
N LYS A 44 1.79 11.04 19.15
CA LYS A 44 2.85 11.50 20.04
C LYS A 44 2.65 12.96 20.43
N GLU A 45 2.47 13.85 19.45
CA GLU A 45 2.38 15.29 19.70
C GLU A 45 1.12 15.69 20.48
N ILE A 46 0.01 14.98 20.29
CA ILE A 46 -1.26 15.30 20.94
C ILE A 46 -1.18 15.21 22.47
N GLN A 47 -0.25 14.41 23.03
CA GLN A 47 -0.09 14.22 24.46
C GLN A 47 0.23 15.52 25.20
N ASP A 48 1.00 16.41 24.58
CA ASP A 48 1.47 17.66 25.18
C ASP A 48 0.58 18.87 24.85
N LYS A 49 -0.55 18.65 24.16
CA LYS A 49 -1.49 19.73 23.80
C LYS A 49 -2.64 19.82 24.78
N GLU A 50 -2.98 21.06 25.13
CA GLU A 50 -4.13 21.39 26.00
C GLU A 50 -5.43 21.52 25.19
N GLU A 51 -5.38 22.19 24.03
CA GLU A 51 -6.53 22.36 23.15
C GLU A 51 -6.29 21.66 21.81
N ILE A 52 -7.29 20.87 21.38
CA ILE A 52 -7.29 20.16 20.10
C ILE A 52 -8.40 20.70 19.23
N TYR A 53 -8.07 20.93 17.97
CA TYR A 53 -9.02 21.33 16.93
C TYR A 53 -8.91 20.33 15.77
N LYS A 54 -10.07 19.87 15.29
CA LYS A 54 -10.18 19.01 14.12
C LYS A 54 -10.57 19.85 12.92
N GLU A 55 -9.88 19.67 11.80
CA GLU A 55 -10.26 20.28 10.53
C GLU A 55 -11.42 19.48 9.91
N VAL A 56 -12.44 20.21 9.46
CA VAL A 56 -13.60 19.66 8.73
C VAL A 56 -14.01 20.67 7.65
N ALA A 57 -13.77 20.36 6.39
CA ALA A 57 -14.19 21.18 5.24
C ALA A 57 -13.72 22.66 5.30
N GLY A 58 -12.46 22.87 5.69
CA GLY A 58 -11.82 24.17 5.76
C GLY A 58 -12.06 24.95 7.06
N ILE A 59 -12.78 24.37 8.03
CA ILE A 59 -12.99 24.98 9.35
C ILE A 59 -12.37 24.14 10.47
N LEU A 60 -11.97 24.80 11.55
CA LEU A 60 -11.42 24.16 12.74
C LEU A 60 -12.49 24.06 13.84
N ILE A 61 -12.73 22.85 14.34
CA ILE A 61 -13.73 22.55 15.36
C ILE A 61 -13.03 22.07 16.63
N LYS A 62 -13.21 22.79 17.74
CA LYS A 62 -12.70 22.36 19.06
C LYS A 62 -13.23 20.97 19.38
N SER A 63 -12.32 20.06 19.70
CA SER A 63 -12.60 18.64 19.85
C SER A 63 -12.05 18.09 21.17
N ASP A 64 -12.69 17.03 21.67
CA ASP A 64 -12.19 16.32 22.83
C ASP A 64 -10.90 15.57 22.49
N LYS A 65 -9.86 15.79 23.30
CA LYS A 65 -8.53 15.20 23.08
C LYS A 65 -8.56 13.67 23.11
N ASN A 66 -9.28 13.07 24.05
CA ASN A 66 -9.32 11.62 24.18
C ASN A 66 -10.04 10.98 23.00
N LYS A 67 -11.12 11.61 22.54
CA LYS A 67 -11.83 11.19 21.33
C LYS A 67 -10.92 11.22 20.09
N ILE A 68 -10.11 12.27 19.91
CA ILE A 68 -9.17 12.32 18.77
C ILE A 68 -8.08 11.24 18.90
N ILE A 69 -7.60 10.95 20.11
CA ILE A 69 -6.64 9.85 20.33
C ILE A 69 -7.27 8.50 19.93
N GLU A 70 -8.52 8.25 20.30
CA GLU A 70 -9.25 7.02 19.90
C GLU A 70 -9.41 6.95 18.38
N GLU A 71 -9.89 8.02 17.74
CA GLU A 71 -10.03 8.09 16.27
C GLU A 71 -8.70 7.81 15.55
N LEU A 72 -7.58 8.38 16.03
CA LEU A 72 -6.25 8.13 15.46
C LEU A 72 -5.78 6.69 15.65
N LYS A 73 -6.07 6.07 16.81
CA LYS A 73 -5.72 4.66 17.06
C LYS A 73 -6.50 3.70 16.17
N GLU A 74 -7.80 3.94 16.01
CA GLU A 74 -8.65 3.15 15.10
C GLU A 74 -8.17 3.29 13.65
N ALA A 75 -7.85 4.51 13.22
CA ALA A 75 -7.27 4.77 11.89
C ALA A 75 -5.93 4.04 11.69
N LYS A 76 -5.07 4.03 12.71
CA LYS A 76 -3.80 3.30 12.70
C LYS A 76 -4.02 1.81 12.53
N GLU A 77 -4.88 1.21 13.34
CA GLU A 77 -5.19 -0.23 13.28
C GLU A 77 -5.70 -0.62 11.89
N PHE A 78 -6.61 0.16 11.32
CA PHE A 78 -7.11 -0.06 9.97
C PHE A 78 -5.99 0.01 8.92
N ALA A 79 -5.11 1.02 9.02
CA ALA A 79 -3.97 1.17 8.12
C ALA A 79 -2.96 0.00 8.25
N GLU A 80 -2.71 -0.50 9.46
CA GLU A 80 -1.84 -1.67 9.69
C GLU A 80 -2.41 -2.96 9.08
N ILE A 81 -3.72 -3.19 9.22
CA ILE A 81 -4.42 -4.31 8.58
C ILE A 81 -4.27 -4.23 7.06
N ARG A 82 -4.51 -3.06 6.47
CA ARG A 82 -4.37 -2.84 5.03
C ARG A 82 -2.91 -3.04 4.57
N LYS A 83 -1.93 -2.59 5.35
CA LYS A 83 -0.50 -2.80 5.06
C LYS A 83 -0.17 -4.28 4.99
N LYS A 84 -0.68 -5.08 5.95
CA LYS A 84 -0.51 -6.53 5.95
C LYS A 84 -1.10 -7.18 4.70
N GLN A 85 -2.29 -6.75 4.27
CA GLN A 85 -2.91 -7.25 3.05
C GLN A 85 -2.09 -6.91 1.80
N ILE A 86 -1.61 -5.67 1.67
CA ILE A 86 -0.77 -5.25 0.53
C ILE A 86 0.54 -6.04 0.51
N ASN A 87 1.18 -6.24 1.66
CA ASN A 87 2.40 -7.06 1.74
C ASN A 87 2.18 -8.48 1.24
N GLN A 88 1.07 -9.11 1.62
CA GLN A 88 0.73 -10.45 1.16
C GLN A 88 0.48 -10.49 -0.36
N GLN A 89 -0.24 -9.49 -0.89
CA GLN A 89 -0.48 -9.37 -2.33
C GLN A 89 0.83 -9.16 -3.11
N GLU A 90 1.72 -8.29 -2.59
CA GLU A 90 3.04 -8.03 -3.17
C GLU A 90 3.90 -9.31 -3.20
N GLU A 91 3.96 -10.06 -2.10
CA GLU A 91 4.74 -11.30 -2.02
C GLU A 91 4.21 -12.37 -2.98
N ASN A 92 2.89 -12.56 -3.03
CA ASN A 92 2.26 -13.52 -3.93
C ASN A 92 2.53 -13.15 -5.40
N LEU A 93 2.37 -11.88 -5.75
CA LEU A 93 2.59 -11.41 -7.12
C LEU A 93 4.06 -11.53 -7.54
N LYS A 94 5.00 -11.28 -6.63
CA LYS A 94 6.44 -11.51 -6.88
C LYS A 94 6.75 -12.98 -7.17
N LYS A 95 6.16 -13.90 -6.41
CA LYS A 95 6.31 -15.35 -6.66
C LYS A 95 5.75 -15.75 -8.02
N THR A 96 4.54 -15.28 -8.36
CA THR A 96 3.93 -15.52 -9.68
C THR A 96 4.81 -14.98 -10.81
N LEU A 97 5.30 -13.75 -10.69
CA LEU A 97 6.21 -13.14 -11.67
C LEU A 97 7.50 -13.94 -11.84
N GLU A 98 8.10 -14.45 -10.76
CA GLU A 98 9.31 -15.26 -10.83
C GLU A 98 9.06 -16.57 -11.61
N GLU A 99 7.93 -17.23 -11.37
CA GLU A 99 7.53 -18.44 -12.09
C GLU A 99 7.26 -18.17 -13.58
N GLU A 100 6.55 -17.09 -13.89
CA GLU A 100 6.25 -16.69 -15.27
C GLU A 100 7.52 -16.30 -16.04
N GLN A 101 8.45 -15.58 -15.41
CA GLN A 101 9.75 -15.24 -15.99
C GLN A 101 10.59 -16.49 -16.26
N LYS A 102 10.62 -17.45 -15.34
CA LYS A 102 11.31 -18.75 -15.53
C LYS A 102 10.71 -19.52 -16.71
N LYS A 103 9.38 -19.57 -16.81
CA LYS A 103 8.69 -20.21 -17.96
C LYS A 103 9.02 -19.50 -19.27
N LEU A 104 8.99 -18.17 -19.29
CA LEU A 104 9.28 -17.37 -20.48
C LEU A 104 10.72 -17.57 -20.96
N ALA A 105 11.68 -17.65 -20.03
CA ALA A 105 13.07 -17.94 -20.34
C ALA A 105 13.29 -19.33 -20.95
N ALA A 106 12.38 -20.30 -20.73
CA ALA A 106 12.45 -21.61 -21.36
C ALA A 106 11.96 -21.63 -22.83
N TYR A 107 11.27 -20.56 -23.28
CA TYR A 107 10.82 -20.38 -24.67
C TYR A 107 11.81 -19.58 -25.53
N LEU A 108 12.84 -18.98 -24.92
CA LEU A 108 13.87 -18.15 -25.54
C LEU A 108 15.19 -18.92 -25.67
#